data_AF-A0A5N4CFL5-F1
#
_entry.id   AF-A0A5N4CFL5-F1
#
_cell.length_a   1.000
_cell.length_b   1.000
_cell.length_c   1.000
_cell.angle_alpha   90.00
_cell.angle_beta   90.00
_cell.angle_gamma   90.00
#
_symmetry.space_group_name_H-M   'P 1'
#
loop_
_entity.id
_entity.type
_entity.pdbx_description
1 polymer ?
#
loop_
_entity_poly.entity_id
_entity_poly.type
_entity_poly.pdbx_seq_one_letter_code
_entity_poly.pdbx_strand_id
1 'polypeptide(L)'
;MVKDEEPEGGGQNCGGLVQGPNGTIESPGFPHGYPNYANCTWIIVTGERNRIQLSFHTFALEEDFDILSVYDGQLQQGNLKVRYVLALHVTD
;
A
#
# COMPACT_ATOMS: atom_id res chain seq x y z
N MET A 1 3.21 -3.90 -4.39
CA MET A 1 2.11 -4.64 -3.71
C MET A 1 1.71 -5.79 -4.60
N VAL A 2 1.83 -7.04 -4.15
CA VAL A 2 1.49 -8.25 -4.93
C VAL A 2 0.95 -9.31 -3.95
N LYS A 3 -0.12 -10.03 -4.32
CA LYS A 3 -0.68 -11.17 -3.58
C LYS A 3 -0.15 -12.50 -4.15
N ASP A 4 0.29 -13.42 -3.29
CA ASP A 4 0.56 -14.83 -3.66
C ASP A 4 -0.40 -15.75 -2.88
N GLU A 5 -0.68 -16.93 -3.43
CA GLU A 5 -1.32 -18.06 -2.75
C GLU A 5 -0.26 -18.86 -1.94
N GLU A 6 -0.11 -18.45 -0.67
CA GLU A 6 0.51 -19.07 0.52
C GLU A 6 1.58 -20.21 0.48
N PRO A 7 2.52 -20.16 1.44
CA PRO A 7 2.29 -20.88 2.70
C PRO A 7 2.43 -19.99 3.95
N GLU A 8 1.61 -20.27 4.97
CA GLU A 8 1.59 -19.59 6.26
C GLU A 8 2.98 -19.55 6.95
N GLY A 9 3.41 -18.36 7.39
CA GLY A 9 4.58 -18.26 8.25
C GLY A 9 5.25 -16.90 8.28
N GLY A 10 4.61 -15.90 8.89
CA GLY A 10 5.30 -14.67 9.20
C GLY A 10 4.37 -13.62 9.79
N GLY A 11 4.10 -13.70 11.09
CA GLY A 11 3.67 -12.52 11.83
C GLY A 11 4.77 -11.46 11.71
N GLN A 12 4.53 -10.40 10.95
CA GLN A 12 5.56 -9.42 10.63
C GLN A 12 4.97 -8.03 10.77
N ASN A 13 5.53 -7.27 11.71
CA ASN A 13 5.28 -5.84 11.82
C ASN A 13 5.57 -5.20 10.45
N CYS A 14 4.54 -4.65 9.80
CA CYS A 14 4.67 -3.97 8.52
C CYS A 14 4.17 -2.53 8.64
N GLY A 15 4.63 -1.68 7.72
CA GLY A 15 4.47 -0.24 7.86
C GLY A 15 5.74 0.44 8.36
N GLY A 16 5.62 1.69 8.76
CA GLY A 16 6.72 2.47 9.31
C GLY A 16 6.78 3.89 8.78
N LEU A 17 7.90 4.57 9.04
CA LEU A 17 8.11 5.96 8.71
C LEU A 17 9.09 6.08 7.54
N VAL A 18 8.64 6.67 6.44
CA VAL A 18 9.47 7.00 5.27
C VAL A 18 9.76 8.50 5.31
N GLN A 19 11.03 8.85 5.47
CA GLN A 19 11.49 10.23 5.55
C GLN A 19 12.52 10.53 4.46
N GLY A 20 12.41 11.71 3.87
CA GLY A 20 13.41 12.23 2.93
C GLY A 20 12.80 12.74 1.62
N PRO A 21 13.66 13.11 0.65
CA PRO A 21 13.20 13.58 -0.66
C PRO A 21 12.65 12.45 -1.54
N ASN A 22 13.11 11.21 -1.33
CA ASN A 22 12.71 10.01 -2.07
C ASN A 22 12.65 8.80 -1.12
N GLY A 23 11.87 7.78 -1.48
CA GLY A 23 11.82 6.51 -0.75
C GLY A 23 11.03 5.46 -1.53
N THR A 24 11.18 4.20 -1.12
CA THR A 24 10.46 3.05 -1.68
C THR A 24 9.64 2.40 -0.58
N ILE A 25 8.40 2.04 -0.89
CA ILE A 25 7.51 1.28 -0.02
C ILE A 25 7.18 -0.03 -0.71
N GLU A 26 7.33 -1.13 0.03
CA GLU A 26 7.05 -2.47 -0.44
C GLU A 26 6.06 -3.15 0.50
N SER A 27 5.24 -4.04 -0.06
CA SER A 27 4.40 -4.91 0.75
C SER A 27 5.27 -5.84 1.59
N PRO A 28 4.83 -6.25 2.79
CA PRO A 28 5.51 -7.32 3.52
C PRO A 28 5.63 -8.55 2.61
N GLY A 29 6.83 -9.13 2.51
CA GLY A 29 7.10 -10.31 1.67
C GLY A 29 7.57 -10.02 0.25
N PHE A 30 7.53 -8.77 -0.22
CA PHE A 30 8.01 -8.41 -1.57
C PHE A 30 9.47 -8.89 -1.80
N PRO A 31 9.82 -9.44 -2.99
CA PRO A 31 9.05 -9.51 -4.24
C PRO A 31 7.97 -10.60 -4.30
N HIS A 32 7.81 -11.39 -3.24
CA HIS A 32 6.75 -12.37 -3.11
C HIS A 32 5.46 -11.69 -2.61
N GLY A 33 4.42 -12.50 -2.48
CA GLY A 33 3.10 -12.10 -2.04
C GLY A 33 3.04 -11.58 -0.61
N TYR A 34 2.13 -10.64 -0.36
CA TYR A 34 1.78 -10.25 1.00
C TYR A 34 0.93 -11.30 1.72
N PRO A 35 1.13 -11.51 3.03
CA PRO A 35 0.38 -12.49 3.80
C PRO A 35 -1.08 -12.06 3.98
N ASN A 36 -1.95 -13.04 4.24
CA ASN A 36 -3.31 -12.78 4.68
C ASN A 36 -3.33 -11.91 5.94
N TYR A 37 -4.38 -11.09 6.06
CA TYR A 37 -4.63 -10.23 7.23
C TYR A 37 -3.54 -9.19 7.52
N ALA A 38 -2.67 -8.89 6.55
CA ALA A 38 -1.70 -7.82 6.66
C ALA A 38 -2.40 -6.46 6.84
N ASN A 39 -2.13 -5.78 7.95
CA ASN A 39 -2.64 -4.45 8.24
C ASN A 39 -1.48 -3.47 8.42
N CYS A 40 -1.00 -2.93 7.31
CA CYS A 40 0.20 -2.11 7.27
C CYS A 40 -0.14 -0.63 7.14
N THR A 41 0.60 0.22 7.86
CA THR A 41 0.49 1.69 7.74
C THR A 41 1.87 2.30 7.54
N TRP A 42 2.06 3.00 6.43
CA TRP A 42 3.25 3.80 6.18
C TRP A 42 2.93 5.28 6.31
N ILE A 43 3.78 6.01 7.03
CA ILE A 43 3.72 7.47 7.16
C ILE A 43 4.85 8.05 6.33
N ILE A 44 4.52 8.89 5.36
CA ILE A 44 5.50 9.54 4.48
C ILE A 44 5.65 10.99 4.93
N VAL A 45 6.86 11.39 5.30
CA VAL A 45 7.17 12.74 5.74
C VAL A 45 8.25 13.33 4.83
N THR A 46 7.99 14.53 4.32
CA THR A 46 8.93 15.31 3.52
C THR A 46 9.10 16.70 4.14
N GLY A 47 10.08 17.46 3.64
CA GLY A 47 10.33 18.84 4.07
C GLY A 47 9.16 19.78 3.77
N GLU A 48 9.13 20.91 4.48
CA GLU A 48 8.10 21.93 4.28
C GLU A 48 8.01 22.38 2.81
N ARG A 49 6.78 22.59 2.33
CA ARG A 49 6.45 23.05 0.95
C ARG A 49 6.77 22.06 -0.17
N ASN A 50 7.23 20.85 0.14
CA ASN A 50 7.35 19.79 -0.85
C ASN A 50 5.97 19.16 -1.13
N ARG A 51 5.85 18.53 -2.30
CA ARG A 51 4.71 17.70 -2.67
C ARG A 51 5.16 16.26 -2.81
N ILE A 52 4.35 15.33 -2.32
CA ILE A 52 4.61 13.90 -2.46
C ILE A 52 3.98 13.43 -3.76
N GLN A 53 4.77 12.79 -4.61
CA GLN A 53 4.30 12.08 -5.78
C GLN A 53 4.49 10.57 -5.55
N LEU A 54 3.41 9.80 -5.68
CA LEU A 54 3.46 8.35 -5.58
C LEU A 54 3.42 7.73 -6.98
N SER A 55 4.30 6.76 -7.23
CA SER A 55 4.28 5.94 -8.45
C SER A 55 4.32 4.46 -8.07
N PHE A 56 3.44 3.68 -8.69
CA PHE A 56 3.36 2.25 -8.48
C PHE A 56 4.11 1.52 -9.60
N HIS A 57 5.19 0.85 -9.25
CA HIS A 57 5.96 0.03 -10.19
C HIS A 57 5.37 -1.38 -10.34
N THR A 58 4.89 -1.95 -9.23
CA THR A 58 4.24 -3.26 -9.19
C THR A 58 3.03 -3.19 -8.26
N PHE A 59 1.86 -3.49 -8.82
CA PHE A 59 0.59 -3.34 -8.11
C PHE A 59 -0.40 -4.42 -8.57
N ALA A 60 -0.68 -5.36 -7.67
CA ALA A 60 -1.69 -6.38 -7.79
C ALA A 60 -2.26 -6.63 -6.39
N LEU A 61 -3.56 -6.41 -6.23
CA LEU A 61 -4.32 -6.70 -5.02
C LEU A 61 -5.34 -7.79 -5.31
N GLU A 62 -5.80 -8.49 -4.29
CA GLU A 62 -6.94 -9.40 -4.39
C GLU A 62 -8.24 -8.60 -4.61
N GLU A 63 -9.08 -9.05 -5.56
CA GLU A 63 -10.36 -8.40 -5.87
C GLU A 63 -11.34 -8.50 -4.71
N ASP A 64 -12.11 -7.45 -4.47
CA ASP A 64 -13.15 -7.34 -3.42
C ASP A 64 -12.68 -7.49 -1.96
N PHE A 65 -11.48 -8.01 -1.69
CA PHE A 65 -10.96 -8.26 -0.35
C PHE A 65 -9.91 -7.23 0.08
N ASP A 66 -8.96 -6.92 -0.79
CA ASP A 66 -7.80 -6.11 -0.44
C ASP A 66 -7.88 -4.68 -0.95
N ILE A 67 -7.37 -3.74 -0.14
CA ILE A 67 -7.48 -2.32 -0.39
C ILE A 67 -6.17 -1.63 -0.07
N LEU A 68 -5.74 -0.71 -0.96
CA LEU A 68 -4.75 0.30 -0.62
C LEU A 68 -5.41 1.69 -0.57
N SER A 69 -5.36 2.33 0.60
CA SER A 69 -5.89 3.67 0.81
C SER A 69 -4.76 4.68 0.99
N VAL A 70 -4.87 5.83 0.32
CA VAL A 70 -3.92 6.95 0.43
C VAL A 70 -4.62 8.13 1.09
N TYR A 71 -4.03 8.63 2.18
CA TYR A 71 -4.51 9.77 2.94
C TYR A 71 -3.52 10.93 2.86
N ASP A 72 -4.03 12.15 2.79
CA ASP A 72 -3.25 13.39 2.87
C ASP A 72 -3.30 13.93 4.30
N GLY A 73 -2.36 13.48 5.12
CA GLY A 73 -2.32 13.77 6.55
C GLY A 73 -2.89 12.64 7.40
N GLN A 74 -3.73 12.97 8.38
CA GLN A 74 -4.26 12.00 9.36
C GLN A 74 -5.14 10.93 8.69
N LEU A 75 -5.11 9.70 9.22
CA LEU A 75 -5.93 8.57 8.76
C LEU A 75 -7.40 8.75 9.11
N GLN A 76 -8.06 9.68 8.42
CA GLN A 76 -9.45 10.06 8.63
C GLN A 76 -10.15 10.18 7.28
N GLN A 77 -11.46 9.94 7.24
CA GLN A 77 -12.25 9.96 6.00
C GLN A 77 -12.11 11.28 5.23
N GLY A 78 -12.03 12.42 5.94
CA GLY A 78 -11.86 13.74 5.32
C GLY A 78 -10.54 13.93 4.57
N ASN A 79 -9.54 13.09 4.87
CA ASN A 79 -8.21 13.14 4.25
C ASN A 79 -8.00 12.03 3.22
N LEU A 80 -8.97 11.13 3.03
CA LEU A 80 -8.86 10.08 2.02
C LEU A 80 -8.78 10.71 0.62
N LYS A 81 -7.68 10.43 -0.08
CA LYS A 81 -7.48 10.91 -1.45
C LYS A 81 -7.85 9.87 -2.48
N VAL A 82 -7.38 8.64 -2.26
CA VAL A 82 -7.58 7.55 -3.21
C VAL A 82 -7.76 6.24 -2.46
N ARG A 83 -8.63 5.38 -2.99
CA ARG A 83 -8.78 3.98 -2.59
C ARG A 83 -8.59 3.13 -3.84
N TYR A 84 -7.56 2.31 -3.84
CA TYR A 84 -7.30 1.33 -4.89
C TYR A 84 -7.85 -0.02 -4.48
N VAL A 85 -8.54 -0.65 -5.42
CA VAL A 85 -9.00 -2.04 -5.41
C VAL A 85 -8.64 -2.65 -6.76
N LEU A 86 -8.59 -3.98 -6.86
CA LEU A 86 -8.58 -4.60 -8.19
C LEU A 86 -9.92 -4.32 -8.87
N ALA A 87 -9.89 -3.93 -10.13
CA ALA A 87 -11.09 -3.77 -10.95
C ALA A 87 -10.92 -4.66 -12.18
N LEU A 88 -11.73 -5.71 -12.30
CA LEU A 88 -11.84 -6.45 -13.55
C LEU A 88 -12.77 -5.69 -14.51
N HIS A 89 -12.29 -5.44 -15.72
CA HIS A 89 -13.14 -5.03 -16.82
C HIS A 89 -13.59 -6.28 -17.56
N VAL A 90 -14.87 -6.66 -17.39
CA VAL A 90 -15.49 -7.68 -18.23
C VAL A 90 -15.87 -7.01 -19.55
N THR A 91 -15.24 -7.43 -20.65
CA THR A 91 -15.69 -7.09 -22.00
C THR A 91 -16.57 -8.23 -22.52
N ASP A 92 -17.75 -7.88 -23.02
CA ASP A 92 -18.68 -8.77 -23.71
C ASP A 92 -18.03 -9.51 -24.90
#